data_AF-A0A1I6P475-F1
#
_entry.id   AF-A0A1I6P475-F1
#
_cell.length_a   1.000
_cell.length_b   1.000
_cell.length_c   1.000
_cell.angle_alpha   90.00
_cell.angle_beta   90.00
_cell.angle_gamma   90.00
#
_symmetry.space_group_name_H-M   'P 1'
#
loop_
_entity.id
_entity.type
_entity.pdbx_description
1 polymer ?
#
loop_
_entity_poly.entity_id
_entity_poly.type
_entity_poly.pdbx_seq_one_letter_code
_entity_poly.pdbx_strand_id
1 'polypeptide(L)'
;MRLVPVAALLGFSLVACGSEPPPVPPEAPRPPAAPAAPEAPATPPPPAGAERLAFVDQAGEPRLLLDCLGGPRPALRASVAEFRKIGSEDRLTLGAGNEAFALVADLADPSPGVVASGAIDLDLLRRIGDRRPVSAVYGAQSVGPLRPADGMAPDGFVVRCRALAGPQGQGRAGDQAQP
;
A
#
# COMPACT_ATOMS: atom_id res chain seq x y z
N MET A 1 -6.74 -23.21 -51.97
CA MET A 1 -7.67 -24.15 -52.65
C MET A 1 -8.39 -24.92 -51.55
N ARG A 2 -9.70 -24.79 -51.28
CA ARG A 2 -10.93 -24.93 -52.09
C ARG A 2 -12.03 -24.06 -51.42
N LEU A 3 -12.66 -23.05 -52.05
CA LEU A 3 -13.81 -23.03 -53.00
C LEU A 3 -15.19 -23.52 -52.44
N VAL A 4 -15.96 -22.60 -51.82
CA VAL A 4 -17.32 -22.04 -52.15
C VAL A 4 -18.40 -22.99 -52.75
N PRO A 5 -19.69 -22.98 -52.27
CA PRO A 5 -20.80 -22.10 -52.72
C PRO A 5 -21.75 -21.63 -51.58
N VAL A 6 -22.16 -20.37 -51.43
CA VAL A 6 -23.07 -19.49 -52.23
C VAL A 6 -24.34 -20.18 -52.72
N ALA A 7 -25.45 -19.94 -52.02
CA ALA A 7 -26.79 -20.00 -52.60
C ALA A 7 -27.55 -18.74 -52.17
N ALA A 8 -27.72 -17.84 -53.14
CA ALA A 8 -28.56 -16.66 -53.06
C ALA A 8 -30.00 -17.03 -53.46
N LEU A 9 -30.99 -16.50 -52.74
CA LEU A 9 -32.36 -16.39 -53.25
C LEU A 9 -32.90 -14.99 -52.92
N LEU A 10 -33.20 -14.27 -54.00
CA LEU A 10 -33.92 -13.01 -54.09
C LEU A 10 -35.40 -13.19 -53.74
N GLY A 11 -36.03 -12.16 -53.19
CA GLY A 11 -37.49 -12.12 -52.97
C GLY A 11 -38.03 -10.77 -52.51
N PHE A 12 -38.18 -9.85 -53.46
CA PHE A 12 -38.91 -8.58 -53.47
C PHE A 12 -40.25 -8.51 -52.67
N SER A 13 -40.50 -7.41 -51.93
CA SER A 13 -41.60 -6.43 -52.13
C SER A 13 -42.26 -5.84 -50.87
N LEU A 14 -42.23 -4.51 -50.79
CA LEU A 14 -43.33 -3.54 -50.53
C LEU A 14 -44.12 -3.51 -49.19
N VAL A 15 -44.16 -2.28 -48.63
CA VAL A 15 -45.31 -1.64 -47.93
C VAL A 15 -45.55 -2.15 -46.48
N ALA A 16 -45.74 -1.35 -45.42
CA ALA A 16 -46.38 -0.06 -45.25
C ALA A 16 -45.81 0.71 -44.03
N CYS A 17 -46.01 2.03 -44.03
CA CYS A 17 -45.91 2.91 -42.88
C CYS A 17 -46.80 2.43 -41.71
N GLY A 18 -46.26 2.49 -40.50
CA GLY A 18 -47.01 2.28 -39.27
C GLY A 18 -46.12 2.55 -38.08
N SER A 19 -45.95 3.83 -37.74
CA SER A 19 -45.31 4.24 -36.49
C SER A 19 -46.25 3.96 -35.33
N GLU A 20 -46.18 2.77 -34.75
CA GLU A 20 -46.83 2.46 -33.49
C GLU A 20 -45.79 2.62 -32.36
N PRO A 21 -45.96 3.60 -31.46
CA PRO A 21 -45.07 3.73 -30.32
C PRO A 21 -45.23 2.49 -29.43
N PRO A 22 -44.14 1.81 -29.05
CA PRO A 22 -44.24 0.64 -28.18
C PRO A 22 -44.88 1.06 -26.85
N PRO A 23 -45.75 0.20 -26.26
CA PRO A 23 -46.29 0.44 -24.95
C PRO A 23 -45.14 0.58 -23.95
N VAL A 24 -45.17 1.67 -23.18
CA VAL A 24 -44.21 1.92 -22.09
C VAL A 24 -44.27 0.70 -21.16
N PRO A 25 -43.16 -0.05 -20.99
CA PRO A 25 -43.13 -1.15 -20.04
C PRO A 25 -43.42 -0.60 -18.64
N PRO A 26 -44.20 -1.28 -17.80
CA PRO A 26 -44.31 -0.90 -16.40
C PRO A 26 -42.90 -0.88 -15.79
N GLU A 27 -42.54 0.24 -15.14
CA GLU A 27 -41.27 0.38 -14.43
C GLU A 27 -41.17 -0.78 -13.44
N ALA A 28 -40.31 -1.76 -13.76
CA ALA A 28 -40.02 -2.85 -12.86
C ALA A 28 -39.49 -2.24 -11.55
N PRO A 29 -39.96 -2.70 -10.38
CA PRO A 29 -39.45 -2.24 -9.10
C PRO A 29 -37.93 -2.33 -9.12
N ARG A 30 -37.25 -1.19 -8.95
CA ARG A 30 -35.78 -1.17 -8.89
C ARG A 30 -35.36 -2.16 -7.80
N PRO A 31 -34.47 -3.12 -8.10
CA PRO A 31 -33.94 -3.98 -7.06
C PRO A 31 -33.33 -3.09 -5.97
N PRO A 32 -33.51 -3.45 -4.68
CA PRO A 32 -32.97 -2.66 -3.58
C PRO A 32 -31.47 -2.44 -3.81
N ALA A 33 -31.02 -1.22 -3.58
CA ALA A 33 -29.61 -0.84 -3.72
C ALA A 33 -28.75 -1.90 -3.01
N ALA A 34 -27.79 -2.45 -3.76
CA ALA A 34 -26.85 -3.39 -3.20
C ALA A 34 -26.19 -2.75 -1.96
N PRO A 35 -26.01 -3.51 -0.86
CA PRO A 35 -25.32 -3.01 0.32
C PRO A 35 -23.99 -2.39 -0.09
N ALA A 36 -23.68 -1.20 0.43
CA ALA A 36 -22.38 -0.59 0.25
C ALA A 36 -21.29 -1.61 0.57
N ALA A 37 -20.30 -1.73 -0.32
CA ALA A 37 -19.16 -2.60 -0.10
C ALA A 37 -18.56 -2.28 1.29
N PRO A 38 -18.19 -3.28 2.10
CA PRO A 38 -17.51 -3.05 3.36
C PRO A 38 -16.32 -2.13 3.13
N GLU A 39 -16.27 -0.99 3.84
CA GLU A 39 -15.07 -0.15 3.86
C GLU A 39 -13.89 -1.03 4.26
N ALA A 40 -12.85 -1.06 3.43
CA ALA A 40 -11.61 -1.74 3.76
C ALA A 40 -11.12 -1.22 5.12
N PRO A 41 -10.65 -2.10 6.02
CA PRO A 41 -10.20 -1.69 7.34
C PRO A 41 -9.16 -0.57 7.20
N ALA A 42 -9.49 0.58 7.79
CA ALA A 42 -8.65 1.78 7.67
C ALA A 42 -7.24 1.48 8.19
N THR A 43 -6.23 1.87 7.42
CA THR A 43 -4.84 1.85 7.90
C THR A 43 -4.78 2.69 9.17
N PRO A 44 -4.14 2.20 10.26
CA PRO A 44 -3.98 2.99 11.48
C PRO A 44 -3.35 4.36 11.15
N PRO A 45 -3.65 5.43 11.89
CA PRO A 45 -2.95 6.70 11.69
C PRO A 45 -1.45 6.56 12.04
N PRO A 46 -0.57 7.40 11.47
CA PRO A 46 0.84 7.43 11.87
C PRO A 46 1.01 7.91 13.32
N PRO A 47 2.07 7.48 14.01
CA PRO A 47 2.47 8.11 15.28
C PRO A 47 2.62 9.63 15.10
N ALA A 48 2.33 10.40 16.16
CA ALA A 48 2.39 11.85 16.10
C ALA A 48 3.78 12.34 15.65
N GLY A 49 3.81 13.21 14.62
CA GLY A 49 5.05 13.74 14.05
C GLY A 49 5.88 12.74 13.23
N ALA A 50 5.37 11.53 13.01
CA ALA A 50 6.01 10.56 12.14
C ALA A 50 5.71 10.84 10.68
N GLU A 51 6.71 10.58 9.84
CA GLU A 51 6.54 10.55 8.40
C GLU A 51 6.26 9.12 7.93
N ARG A 52 5.15 8.89 7.24
CA ARG A 52 4.70 7.55 6.86
C ARG A 52 4.76 7.29 5.35
N LEU A 53 5.25 6.10 5.01
CA LEU A 53 5.09 5.48 3.70
C LEU A 53 4.46 4.09 3.86
N ALA A 54 3.33 3.86 3.22
CA ALA A 54 2.68 2.56 3.14
C ALA A 54 3.12 1.81 1.88
N PHE A 55 3.31 0.51 2.02
CA PHE A 55 3.55 -0.44 0.95
C PHE A 55 2.40 -1.43 0.86
N VAL A 56 1.88 -1.59 -0.35
CA VAL A 56 0.69 -2.38 -0.67
C VAL A 56 1.04 -3.57 -1.55
N ASP A 57 0.19 -4.60 -1.52
CA ASP A 57 0.24 -5.71 -2.45
C ASP A 57 -0.41 -5.38 -3.81
N GLN A 58 -0.66 -6.41 -4.63
CA GLN A 58 -1.30 -6.26 -5.94
C GLN A 58 -2.79 -5.87 -5.82
N ALA A 59 -3.45 -6.21 -4.72
CA ALA A 59 -4.83 -5.81 -4.45
C ALA A 59 -4.94 -4.37 -3.94
N GLY A 60 -3.80 -3.72 -3.63
CA GLY A 60 -3.78 -2.39 -3.02
C GLY A 60 -3.92 -2.43 -1.50
N GLU A 61 -3.86 -3.62 -0.90
CA GLU A 61 -3.97 -3.78 0.56
C GLU A 61 -2.64 -3.45 1.24
N PRO A 62 -2.61 -2.57 2.25
CA PRO A 62 -1.40 -2.26 3.01
C PRO A 62 -0.83 -3.49 3.72
N ARG A 63 0.41 -3.87 3.40
CA ARG A 63 1.10 -5.01 4.02
C ARG A 63 2.26 -4.58 4.92
N LEU A 64 2.88 -3.45 4.61
CA LEU A 64 4.00 -2.90 5.36
C LEU A 64 3.82 -1.39 5.50
N LEU A 65 3.96 -0.89 6.73
CA LEU A 65 4.04 0.54 7.01
C LEU A 65 5.45 0.88 7.48
N LEU A 66 6.04 1.91 6.88
CA LEU A 66 7.29 2.51 7.34
C LEU A 66 6.99 3.89 7.92
N ASP A 67 7.43 4.11 9.16
CA ASP A 67 7.34 5.38 9.88
C ASP A 67 8.74 5.88 10.21
N CYS A 68 9.10 7.08 9.76
CA CYS A 68 10.27 7.77 10.25
C CYS A 68 9.88 8.61 11.47
N LEU A 69 10.39 8.19 12.62
CA LEU A 69 10.18 8.83 13.90
C LEU A 69 11.28 9.87 14.13
N GLY A 70 10.89 11.11 14.42
CA GLY A 70 11.81 12.15 14.86
C GLY A 70 12.15 12.05 16.35
N GLY A 71 12.69 13.13 16.91
CA GLY A 71 13.06 13.23 18.33
C GLY A 71 14.55 13.07 18.59
N PRO A 72 14.98 12.91 19.86
CA PRO A 72 16.39 12.90 20.23
C PRO A 72 17.15 11.69 19.68
N ARG A 73 16.44 10.62 19.33
CA ARG A 73 16.96 9.42 18.65
C ARG A 73 16.06 9.08 17.48
N PRO A 74 16.28 9.70 16.30
CA PRO A 74 15.51 9.40 15.11
C PRO A 74 15.61 7.91 14.74
N ALA A 75 14.49 7.32 14.35
CA ALA A 75 14.40 5.89 14.07
C ALA A 75 13.47 5.61 12.89
N LEU A 76 13.75 4.52 12.18
CA LEU A 76 12.82 3.92 11.23
C LEU A 76 12.04 2.82 11.96
N ARG A 77 10.72 2.91 11.97
CA ARG A 77 9.80 1.89 12.48
C ARG A 77 9.09 1.22 11.32
N ALA A 78 9.10 -0.10 11.28
CA ALA A 78 8.38 -0.93 10.34
C ALA A 78 7.26 -1.68 11.06
N SER A 79 6.06 -1.73 10.46
CA SER A 79 4.92 -2.47 10.99
C SER A 79 4.33 -3.39 9.92
N VAL A 80 4.17 -4.68 10.25
CA VAL A 80 3.60 -5.70 9.37
C VAL A 80 2.49 -6.43 10.13
N ALA A 81 1.24 -6.02 9.89
CA ALA A 81 0.08 -6.42 10.70
C ALA A 81 -0.24 -7.92 10.66
N GLU A 82 0.08 -8.58 9.55
CA GLU A 82 -0.21 -10.00 9.33
C GLU A 82 0.78 -10.97 9.97
N PHE A 83 1.97 -10.49 10.36
CA PHE A 83 2.99 -11.35 10.94
C PHE A 83 2.64 -11.70 12.37
N ARG A 84 2.69 -12.99 12.71
CA ARG A 84 2.59 -13.44 14.09
C ARG A 84 3.91 -13.20 14.81
N LYS A 85 3.86 -12.56 15.98
CA LYS A 85 5.02 -12.40 16.87
C LYS A 85 5.52 -13.77 17.32
N ILE A 86 6.84 -13.94 17.38
CA ILE A 86 7.51 -15.14 17.86
C ILE A 86 8.41 -14.70 18.99
N GLY A 87 8.16 -15.21 20.21
CA GLY A 87 8.85 -14.72 21.42
C GLY A 87 10.38 -14.83 21.41
N SER A 88 10.94 -15.69 20.54
CA SER A 88 12.38 -15.89 20.35
C SER A 88 12.94 -15.20 19.11
N GLU A 89 12.12 -14.56 18.28
CA GLU A 89 12.57 -13.87 17.06
C GLU A 89 12.57 -12.36 17.30
N ASP A 90 13.77 -11.80 17.36
CA ASP A 90 14.02 -10.39 17.64
C ASP A 90 14.34 -9.56 16.39
N ARG A 91 14.30 -10.18 15.19
CA ARG A 91 14.75 -9.56 13.95
C ARG A 91 13.68 -9.57 12.87
N LEU A 92 13.26 -8.38 12.44
CA LEU A 92 12.54 -8.17 11.19
C LEU A 92 13.55 -7.74 10.12
N THR A 93 13.55 -8.39 8.96
CA THR A 93 14.40 -8.01 7.83
C THR A 93 13.57 -7.37 6.73
N LEU A 94 13.90 -6.14 6.36
CA LEU A 94 13.36 -5.47 5.17
C LEU A 94 14.25 -5.78 3.97
N GLY A 95 13.65 -6.24 2.87
CA GLY A 95 14.32 -6.35 1.58
C GLY A 95 14.08 -5.10 0.75
N ALA A 96 15.11 -4.59 0.05
CA ALA A 96 14.97 -3.55 -0.95
C ALA A 96 15.82 -3.86 -2.19
N GLY A 97 15.18 -4.47 -3.19
CA GLY A 97 15.87 -5.09 -4.32
C GLY A 97 16.60 -6.36 -3.88
N ASN A 98 17.93 -6.34 -3.93
CA ASN A 98 18.80 -7.47 -3.60
C ASN A 98 19.52 -7.34 -2.24
N GLU A 99 19.19 -6.31 -1.44
CA GLU A 99 19.78 -6.11 -0.12
C GLU A 99 18.76 -6.31 0.99
N ALA A 100 19.28 -6.61 2.17
CA ALA A 100 18.54 -6.88 3.39
C ALA A 100 18.97 -5.91 4.51
N PHE A 101 17.98 -5.35 5.20
CA PHE A 101 18.17 -4.39 6.28
C PHE A 101 17.46 -4.92 7.54
N ALA A 102 18.22 -5.12 8.61
CA ALA A 102 17.69 -5.67 9.86
C ALA A 102 17.16 -4.56 10.78
N LEU A 103 15.96 -4.77 11.30
CA LEU A 103 15.34 -3.98 12.36
C LEU A 103 15.07 -4.89 13.57
N VAL A 104 15.09 -4.31 14.76
CA VAL A 104 14.85 -5.04 16.02
C VAL A 104 13.35 -5.07 16.28
N ALA A 105 12.78 -6.26 16.37
CA ALA A 105 11.37 -6.47 16.67
C ALA A 105 11.06 -6.06 18.12
N ASP A 106 10.02 -5.25 18.31
CA ASP A 106 9.47 -4.93 19.62
C ASP A 106 8.34 -5.92 19.94
N LEU A 107 8.68 -6.95 20.72
CA LEU A 107 7.74 -7.98 21.15
C LEU A 107 6.71 -7.47 22.16
N ALA A 108 6.98 -6.32 22.81
CA ALA A 108 6.11 -5.71 23.79
C ALA A 108 5.14 -4.68 23.19
N ASP A 109 5.37 -4.21 21.96
CA ASP A 109 4.46 -3.28 21.26
C ASP A 109 3.04 -3.90 21.21
N PRO A 110 1.98 -3.20 21.63
CA PRO A 110 0.62 -3.76 21.69
C PRO A 110 -0.06 -3.87 20.32
N SER A 111 0.53 -3.31 19.26
CA SER A 111 -0.04 -3.31 17.91
C SER A 111 -0.22 -4.74 17.38
N PRO A 112 -1.22 -4.97 16.51
CA PRO A 112 -1.31 -6.19 15.73
C PRO A 112 -0.05 -6.39 14.89
N GLY A 113 0.33 -7.65 14.68
CA GLY A 113 1.43 -7.98 13.80
C GLY A 113 2.80 -7.90 14.44
N VAL A 114 3.84 -7.71 13.64
CA VAL A 114 5.20 -7.42 14.11
C VAL A 114 5.52 -5.95 13.87
N VAL A 115 6.01 -5.30 14.91
CA VAL A 115 6.60 -3.96 14.85
C VAL A 115 8.09 -4.12 15.08
N ALA A 116 8.91 -3.47 14.27
CA ALA A 116 10.35 -3.44 14.47
C ALA A 116 10.90 -2.03 14.24
N SER A 117 11.97 -1.68 14.93
CA SER A 117 12.61 -0.38 14.80
C SER A 117 14.13 -0.49 14.69
N GLY A 118 14.74 0.53 14.10
CA GLY A 118 16.18 0.63 13.98
C GLY A 118 16.61 2.05 13.61
N ALA A 119 17.94 2.24 13.51
CA ALA A 119 18.47 3.50 12.99
C ALA A 119 17.99 3.72 11.55
N ILE A 120 17.86 4.98 11.14
CA ILE A 120 17.52 5.32 9.77
C ILE A 120 18.72 5.00 8.86
N ASP A 121 18.59 3.93 8.07
CA ASP A 121 19.64 3.50 7.13
C ASP A 121 19.54 4.28 5.80
N LEU A 122 20.63 4.96 5.42
CA LEU A 122 20.65 5.81 4.23
C LEU A 122 20.64 5.02 2.91
N ASP A 123 21.17 3.79 2.91
CA ASP A 123 21.15 2.93 1.72
C ASP A 123 19.76 2.33 1.50
N LEU A 124 19.07 1.93 2.57
CA LEU A 124 17.66 1.55 2.51
C LEU A 124 16.82 2.69 1.92
N LEU A 125 16.96 3.90 2.46
CA LEU A 125 16.22 5.06 1.94
C LEU A 125 16.53 5.36 0.47
N ARG A 126 17.80 5.23 0.06
CA ARG A 126 18.19 5.38 -1.35
C ARG A 126 17.46 4.36 -2.22
N ARG A 127 17.41 3.09 -1.83
CA ARG A 127 16.75 2.02 -2.58
C ARG A 127 15.23 2.20 -2.66
N ILE A 128 14.61 2.70 -1.59
CA ILE A 128 13.19 3.08 -1.59
C ILE A 128 12.93 4.21 -2.60
N GLY A 129 13.78 5.26 -2.62
CA GLY A 129 13.70 6.34 -3.61
C GLY A 129 13.90 5.86 -5.05
N ASP A 130 14.82 4.91 -5.24
CA ASP A 130 15.06 4.23 -6.53
C ASP A 130 13.92 3.26 -6.93
N ARG A 131 12.84 3.19 -6.15
CA ARG A 131 11.65 2.34 -6.38
C ARG A 131 12.01 0.85 -6.52
N ARG A 132 13.02 0.40 -5.78
CA ARG A 132 13.36 -1.03 -5.72
C ARG A 132 12.20 -1.81 -5.08
N PRO A 133 11.93 -3.06 -5.51
CA PRO A 133 10.92 -3.90 -4.87
C PRO A 133 11.20 -4.06 -3.37
N VAL A 134 10.20 -3.81 -2.53
CA VAL A 134 10.33 -3.92 -1.07
C VAL A 134 9.68 -5.21 -0.58
N SER A 135 10.30 -5.87 0.38
CA SER A 135 9.76 -7.04 1.06
C SER A 135 10.04 -6.98 2.56
N ALA A 136 9.38 -7.83 3.34
CA ALA A 136 9.72 -8.02 4.74
C ALA A 136 9.72 -9.52 5.09
N VAL A 137 10.61 -9.92 6.00
CA VAL A 137 10.79 -11.30 6.47
C VAL A 137 10.93 -11.29 7.99
N TYR A 138 10.22 -12.20 8.66
CA TYR A 138 10.28 -12.41 10.11
C TYR A 138 10.14 -13.91 10.42
N GLY A 139 11.24 -14.54 10.86
CA GLY A 139 11.30 -16.00 10.99
C GLY A 139 10.95 -16.70 9.67
N ALA A 140 9.90 -17.52 9.70
CA ALA A 140 9.38 -18.24 8.52
C ALA A 140 8.30 -17.46 7.72
N GLN A 141 8.00 -16.21 8.09
CA GLN A 141 6.95 -15.40 7.47
C GLN A 141 7.57 -14.37 6.53
N SER A 142 6.93 -14.13 5.37
CA SER A 142 7.41 -13.17 4.38
C SER A 142 6.27 -12.46 3.67
N VAL A 143 6.48 -11.18 3.33
CA VAL A 143 5.60 -10.40 2.44
C VAL A 143 6.40 -9.75 1.33
N GLY A 144 5.76 -9.59 0.18
CA GLY A 144 6.31 -8.89 -0.98
C GLY A 144 6.61 -9.80 -2.18
N PRO A 145 7.08 -9.22 -3.30
CA PRO A 145 7.43 -7.81 -3.46
C PRO A 145 6.22 -6.87 -3.36
N LEU A 146 6.40 -5.75 -2.65
CA LEU A 146 5.40 -4.72 -2.40
C LEU A 146 5.73 -3.47 -3.20
N ARG A 147 4.69 -2.68 -3.49
CA ARG A 147 4.80 -1.37 -4.14
C ARG A 147 4.35 -0.27 -3.17
N PRO A 148 4.85 0.97 -3.31
CA PRO A 148 4.29 2.11 -2.57
C PRO A 148 2.78 2.24 -2.82
N ALA A 149 2.04 2.62 -1.79
CA ALA A 149 0.61 2.92 -1.90
C ALA A 149 0.35 4.07 -2.89
N ASP A 150 -0.79 4.02 -3.57
CA ASP A 150 -1.18 5.06 -4.52
C ASP A 150 -1.29 6.42 -3.80
N GLY A 151 -0.79 7.49 -4.43
CA GLY A 151 -0.73 8.83 -3.82
C GLY A 151 0.40 9.04 -2.80
N MET A 152 1.16 8.00 -2.44
CA MET A 152 2.36 8.13 -1.60
C MET A 152 3.63 8.12 -2.44
N ALA A 153 4.28 9.27 -2.57
CA ALA A 153 5.56 9.38 -3.30
C ALA A 153 6.75 9.00 -2.39
N PRO A 154 7.53 7.95 -2.72
CA PRO A 154 8.70 7.56 -1.94
C PRO A 154 9.72 8.69 -1.76
N ASP A 155 9.86 9.55 -2.77
CA ASP A 155 10.82 10.65 -2.77
C ASP A 155 10.58 11.63 -1.61
N GLY A 156 9.32 11.95 -1.32
CA GLY A 156 8.94 12.83 -0.21
C GLY A 156 9.25 12.23 1.15
N PHE A 157 8.92 10.94 1.32
CA PHE A 157 9.26 10.16 2.51
C PHE A 157 10.78 10.15 2.74
N VAL A 158 11.55 9.80 1.69
CA VAL A 158 13.02 9.70 1.76
C VAL A 158 13.66 11.04 2.15
N VAL A 159 13.22 12.15 1.57
CA VAL A 159 13.73 13.49 1.91
C VAL A 159 13.49 13.80 3.40
N ARG A 160 12.28 13.57 3.89
CA ARG A 160 11.93 13.85 5.29
C ARG A 160 12.68 12.93 6.27
N CYS A 161 12.77 11.64 5.98
CA CYS A 161 13.55 10.70 6.79
C CYS A 161 15.04 11.05 6.85
N ARG A 162 15.65 11.44 5.71
CA ARG A 162 17.06 11.87 5.69
C ARG A 162 17.30 13.14 6.50
N ALA A 163 16.36 14.08 6.48
CA ALA A 163 16.46 15.31 7.28
C ALA A 163 16.48 14.99 8.79
N LEU A 164 15.74 13.97 9.21
CA LEU A 164 15.76 13.48 10.60
C LEU A 164 17.06 12.74 10.93
N ALA A 165 17.62 11.97 10.01
CA ALA A 165 18.87 11.21 10.20
C ALA A 165 20.13 12.10 10.27
N GLY A 166 20.09 13.31 9.70
CA GLY A 166 21.22 14.24 9.67
C GLY A 166 21.48 14.95 11.00
N PRO A 167 22.63 15.64 11.15
CA PRO A 167 23.01 16.36 12.38
C PRO A 167 22.00 17.42 12.82
N GLN A 168 21.12 17.88 11.92
CA GLN A 168 20.06 18.85 12.23
C GLN A 168 18.87 18.25 12.98
N GLY A 169 18.65 16.93 12.94
CA GLY A 169 17.62 16.25 13.74
C GLY A 169 17.98 16.17 15.23
N GLN A 170 19.27 16.27 15.56
CA GLN A 170 19.78 16.20 16.93
C GLN A 170 19.72 17.54 17.68
N GLY A 171 19.64 18.68 16.97
CA GLY A 171 19.73 20.02 17.56
C GLY A 171 18.41 20.71 17.89
N ARG A 172 17.27 20.30 17.31
CA ARG A 172 15.97 20.99 17.52
C ARG A 172 15.21 20.60 18.79
N ALA A 173 15.59 19.52 19.45
CA ALA A 173 14.94 19.08 20.70
C ALA A 173 15.46 19.81 21.95
N GLY A 174 16.53 20.60 21.83
CA GLY A 174 17.16 21.31 22.96
C GLY A 174 16.75 22.78 23.13
N ASP A 175 15.98 23.35 22.20
CA ASP A 175 15.78 24.81 22.10
C ASP A 175 14.38 25.29 22.53
N GLN A 176 13.60 24.43 23.22
CA GLN A 176 12.29 24.79 23.79
C GLN A 176 12.24 24.72 25.33
N ALA A 177 13.38 24.98 25.98
CA ALA A 177 13.43 25.11 27.43
C ALA A 177 14.21 26.36 27.84
N GLN A 178 13.59 27.55 27.78
CA GLN A 178 13.68 28.58 28.84
C GLN A 178 12.95 29.88 28.48
N PRO A 179 12.57 30.71 29.47
CA PRO A 179 12.09 30.44 30.83
C PRO A 179 10.58 30.73 31.01
#